data_AF-A0A0Q4IB96-F1
#
_entry.id   AF-A0A0Q4IB96-F1
#
_cell.length_a   1.000
_cell.length_b   1.000
_cell.length_c   1.000
_cell.angle_alpha   90.00
_cell.angle_beta   90.00
_cell.angle_gamma   90.00
#
_symmetry.space_group_name_H-M   'P 1'
#
loop_
_entity.id
_entity.type
_entity.pdbx_description
1 polymer ?
#
loop_
_entity_poly.entity_id
_entity_poly.type
_entity_poly.pdbx_seq_one_letter_code
_entity_poly.pdbx_strand_id
1 'polypeptide(L)'
;MAMPLAPRGAAVATIVALLEARTGQQLDAGRTWRIDSALQPMLRERGLATIDELVARISANSERGLGDAVVDALLNQETSFFRDAGVLDLVAEAVSDMMRETPGRKVRLWSAACSTGQEPLSLAMLFHERHLASGQTIPEIRATDISARALRRARDGRYTQFEVQRGLPVRRLVTWFDQRGDLWEAKAELRYRVLYSQQNLIADPPLAGRFDIVLCRNLLMYLSPPMRRRVLDRIACVLRPGGLLVLGAGETVIGHSDALVPSERYRGLYRPALR
;
A
#
# COMPACT_ATOMS: atom_id res chain seq x y z
N MET A 1 47.67 6.35 18.47
CA MET A 1 46.34 6.58 19.08
C MET A 1 45.29 6.17 18.05
N ALA A 2 44.77 4.95 18.16
CA ALA A 2 43.64 4.53 17.33
C ALA A 2 42.39 5.27 17.80
N MET A 3 41.69 5.94 16.89
CA MET A 3 40.37 6.50 17.17
C MET A 3 39.43 5.38 17.64
N PRO A 4 38.57 5.60 18.65
CA PRO A 4 37.59 4.61 19.04
C PRO A 4 36.56 4.44 17.91
N LEU A 5 36.46 3.24 17.37
CA LEU A 5 35.39 2.84 16.46
C LEU A 5 34.17 2.40 17.29
N ALA A 6 33.15 3.25 17.39
CA ALA A 6 31.71 2.93 17.46
C ALA A 6 30.90 4.25 17.62
N PRO A 7 29.79 4.54 16.87
CA PRO A 7 28.50 3.87 17.09
C PRO A 7 27.50 3.84 15.91
N ARG A 8 27.89 4.10 14.64
CA ARG A 8 26.93 4.17 13.50
C ARG A 8 26.05 2.91 13.39
N GLY A 9 26.59 1.74 13.74
CA GLY A 9 25.85 0.48 13.79
C GLY A 9 24.71 0.45 14.83
N ALA A 10 24.87 1.13 15.98
CA ALA A 10 23.88 1.10 17.06
C ALA A 10 22.67 1.99 16.77
N ALA A 11 22.89 3.22 16.28
CA ALA A 11 21.80 4.12 15.90
C ALA A 11 21.00 3.56 14.71
N VAL A 12 21.69 3.02 13.71
CA VAL A 12 21.08 2.30 12.59
C VAL A 12 20.28 1.10 13.07
N ALA A 13 20.84 0.26 13.96
CA ALA A 13 20.13 -0.89 14.51
C ALA A 13 18.87 -0.47 15.28
N THR A 14 18.92 0.65 16.01
CA THR A 14 17.76 1.19 16.72
C THR A 14 16.67 1.64 15.74
N ILE A 15 17.03 2.29 14.64
CA ILE A 15 16.09 2.69 13.59
C ILE A 15 15.46 1.48 12.90
N VAL A 16 16.27 0.46 12.57
CA VAL A 16 15.77 -0.78 11.96
C VAL A 16 14.82 -1.50 12.91
N ALA A 17 15.19 -1.63 14.18
CA ALA A 17 14.33 -2.23 15.21
C ALA A 17 13.03 -1.44 15.39
N LEU A 18 13.09 -0.11 15.32
CA LEU A 18 11.91 0.75 15.39
C LEU A 18 10.97 0.54 14.20
N LEU A 19 11.50 0.44 12.98
CA LEU A 19 10.72 0.15 11.78
C LEU A 19 10.04 -1.21 11.89
N GLU A 20 10.79 -2.24 12.26
CA GLU A 20 10.25 -3.60 12.38
C GLU A 20 9.17 -3.68 13.48
N ALA A 21 9.42 -3.08 14.65
CA ALA A 21 8.47 -3.08 15.75
C ALA A 21 7.16 -2.36 15.39
N ARG A 22 7.21 -1.26 14.64
CA ARG A 22 6.01 -0.48 14.30
C ARG A 22 5.27 -1.01 13.07
N THR A 23 5.96 -1.65 12.13
CA THR A 23 5.39 -1.94 10.79
C THR A 23 5.48 -3.40 10.38
N GLY A 24 6.30 -4.19 11.06
CA GLY A 24 6.67 -5.56 10.66
C GLY A 24 7.60 -5.63 9.43
N GLN A 25 8.01 -4.49 8.87
CA GLN A 25 8.92 -4.44 7.73
C GLN A 25 10.38 -4.56 8.16
N GLN A 26 11.14 -5.34 7.40
CA GLN A 26 12.57 -5.55 7.58
C GLN A 26 13.36 -4.77 6.54
N LEU A 27 14.43 -4.13 7.01
CA LEU A 27 15.48 -3.56 6.18
C LEU A 27 16.62 -4.59 6.10
N ASP A 28 16.83 -5.16 4.93
CA ASP A 28 17.98 -6.02 4.66
C ASP A 28 19.28 -5.22 4.75
N ALA A 29 20.35 -5.89 5.19
CA ALA A 29 21.66 -5.26 5.40
C ALA A 29 22.18 -4.51 4.15
N GLY A 30 21.87 -5.02 2.95
CA GLY A 30 22.21 -4.39 1.67
C GLY A 30 21.43 -3.12 1.34
N ARG A 31 20.36 -2.79 2.07
CA ARG A 31 19.55 -1.57 1.86
C ARG A 31 19.64 -0.57 3.01
N THR A 32 20.50 -0.81 3.99
CA THR A 32 20.74 0.10 5.12
C THR A 32 21.14 1.52 4.68
N TRP A 33 21.78 1.66 3.51
CA TRP A 33 22.10 2.96 2.89
C TRP A 33 20.85 3.84 2.66
N ARG A 34 19.66 3.25 2.54
CA ARG A 34 18.41 3.99 2.40
C ARG A 34 18.09 4.81 3.63
N ILE A 35 18.57 4.42 4.81
CA ILE A 35 18.32 5.16 6.05
C ILE A 35 18.91 6.57 5.95
N ASP A 36 20.16 6.70 5.48
CA ASP A 36 20.81 8.00 5.35
C ASP A 36 20.05 8.90 4.36
N SER A 37 19.76 8.40 3.16
CA SER A 37 19.07 9.17 2.12
C SER A 37 17.63 9.53 2.50
N ALA A 38 16.89 8.62 3.14
CA ALA A 38 15.51 8.84 3.54
C ALA A 38 15.38 9.84 4.71
N LEU A 39 16.33 9.83 5.65
CA LEU A 39 16.29 10.68 6.84
C LEU A 39 17.03 12.01 6.65
N GLN A 40 17.84 12.17 5.60
CA GLN A 40 18.56 13.42 5.35
C GLN A 40 17.68 14.68 5.34
N PRO A 41 16.49 14.70 4.68
CA PRO A 41 15.62 15.87 4.74
C PRO A 41 15.17 16.21 6.17
N MET A 42 14.88 15.18 6.97
CA MET A 42 14.45 15.33 8.36
C MET A 42 15.57 15.86 9.26
N LEU A 43 16.81 15.40 9.05
CA LEU A 43 17.98 15.90 9.77
C LEU A 43 18.19 17.39 9.47
N ARG A 44 18.12 17.79 8.19
CA ARG A 44 18.28 19.18 7.77
C ARG A 44 17.21 20.09 8.38
N GLU A 45 15.94 19.69 8.32
CA GLU A 45 14.82 20.45 8.88
C GLU A 45 14.99 20.68 10.39
N ARG A 46 15.60 19.73 11.10
CA ARG A 46 15.82 19.77 12.56
C ARG A 46 17.19 20.32 12.97
N GLY A 47 18.02 20.73 12.02
CA GLY A 47 19.39 21.19 12.27
C GLY A 47 20.29 20.12 12.90
N LEU A 48 20.02 18.83 12.62
CA LEU A 48 20.79 17.70 13.14
C LEU A 48 21.92 17.34 12.18
N ALA A 49 23.12 17.09 12.72
CA ALA A 49 24.27 16.71 11.91
C ALA A 49 24.32 15.20 11.66
N THR A 50 23.76 14.39 12.57
CA THR A 50 23.93 12.93 12.57
C THR A 50 22.65 12.18 12.90
N ILE A 51 22.61 10.91 12.47
CA ILE A 51 21.54 9.97 12.84
C ILE A 51 21.60 9.64 14.35
N ASP A 52 22.79 9.63 14.94
CA ASP A 52 22.97 9.41 16.38
C ASP A 52 22.24 10.49 17.21
N GLU A 53 22.33 11.76 16.81
CA GLU A 53 21.55 12.85 17.43
C GLU A 53 20.04 12.65 17.28
N LEU A 54 19.60 12.16 16.12
CA LEU A 54 18.19 11.85 15.89
C LEU A 54 17.72 10.72 16.81
N VAL A 55 18.49 9.65 16.95
CA VAL A 55 18.18 8.53 17.86
C VAL A 55 18.16 9.01 19.31
N ALA A 56 19.13 9.84 19.72
CA ALA A 56 19.14 10.42 21.06
C ALA A 56 17.85 11.21 21.36
N ARG A 57 17.34 12.00 20.40
CA ARG A 57 16.06 12.72 20.55
C ARG A 57 14.85 11.80 20.62
N ILE A 58 14.85 10.69 19.88
CA ILE A 58 13.80 9.66 19.96
C ILE A 58 13.81 9.02 21.36
N SER A 59 14.99 8.59 21.84
CA SER A 59 15.15 7.95 23.14
C SER A 59 14.81 8.87 24.30
N ALA A 60 15.15 10.16 24.20
CA ALA A 60 14.79 11.17 25.18
C ALA A 60 13.31 11.62 25.10
N ASN A 61 12.54 11.09 24.13
CA ASN A 61 11.15 11.49 23.85
C ASN A 61 10.99 13.01 23.73
N SER A 62 11.99 13.68 23.14
CA SER A 62 12.07 15.14 23.07
C SER A 62 11.05 15.76 22.12
N GLU A 63 10.52 14.97 21.18
CA GLU A 63 9.51 15.39 20.20
C GLU A 63 8.46 14.28 20.07
N ARG A 64 7.21 14.61 20.36
CA ARG A 64 6.09 13.67 20.27
C ARG A 64 5.92 13.22 18.82
N GLY A 65 5.94 11.90 18.58
CA GLY A 65 5.72 11.32 17.25
C GLY A 65 6.96 11.32 16.35
N LEU A 66 8.14 11.75 16.83
CA LEU A 66 9.37 11.72 16.03
C LEU A 66 9.70 10.30 15.52
N GLY A 67 9.53 9.29 16.36
CA GLY A 67 9.69 7.90 15.94
C GLY A 67 8.73 7.48 14.83
N ASP A 68 7.49 7.99 14.82
CA ASP A 68 6.52 7.70 13.76
C ASP A 68 6.91 8.38 12.46
N ALA A 69 7.39 9.62 12.54
CA ALA A 69 7.89 10.35 11.39
C ALA A 69 9.12 9.64 10.77
N VAL A 70 10.05 9.15 11.59
CA VAL A 70 11.22 8.38 11.13
C VAL A 70 10.79 7.10 10.43
N VAL A 71 9.85 6.35 11.03
CA VAL A 71 9.30 5.15 10.41
C VAL A 71 8.62 5.47 9.08
N ASP A 72 7.77 6.50 9.02
CA ASP A 72 7.07 6.93 7.81
C ASP A 72 8.03 7.36 6.68
N ALA A 73 9.18 7.95 7.03
CA ALA A 73 10.22 8.33 6.08
C ALA A 73 10.91 7.11 5.45
N LEU A 74 11.02 6.00 6.18
CA LEU A 74 11.72 4.77 5.75
C LEU A 74 10.84 3.84 4.91
N LEU A 75 9.51 3.97 5.02
CA LEU A 75 8.57 3.16 4.24
C LEU A 75 8.83 3.31 2.75
N ASN A 76 8.85 2.17 2.04
CA ASN A 76 8.94 2.21 0.58
C ASN A 76 7.57 2.49 -0.02
N GLN A 77 7.41 3.68 -0.60
CA GLN A 77 6.16 4.12 -1.21
C GLN A 77 6.14 3.97 -2.74
N GLU A 78 7.00 3.12 -3.30
CA GLU A 78 7.08 2.89 -4.75
C GLU A 78 5.77 2.30 -5.31
N THR A 79 5.05 3.12 -6.08
CA THR A 79 3.79 2.76 -6.73
C THR A 79 3.63 3.51 -8.04
N SER A 80 2.77 3.01 -8.94
CA SER A 80 2.48 3.64 -10.22
C SER A 80 1.06 3.33 -10.66
N PHE A 81 0.50 4.19 -11.52
CA PHE A 81 -0.80 3.91 -12.12
C PHE A 81 -0.73 2.65 -12.97
N PHE A 82 -1.78 1.83 -12.91
CA PHE A 82 -1.90 0.60 -13.69
C PHE A 82 -0.70 -0.35 -13.58
N ARG A 83 -0.03 -0.38 -12.43
CA ARG A 83 1.03 -1.36 -12.14
C ARG A 83 0.46 -2.77 -12.32
N ASP A 84 1.09 -3.57 -13.17
CA ASP A 84 0.58 -4.88 -13.64
C ASP A 84 -0.86 -4.79 -14.17
N ALA A 85 -1.10 -3.93 -15.16
CA ALA A 85 -2.44 -3.61 -15.70
C ALA A 85 -3.32 -4.84 -15.97
N GLY A 86 -2.76 -5.92 -16.53
CA GLY A 86 -3.51 -7.16 -16.77
C GLY A 86 -4.09 -7.81 -15.51
N VAL A 87 -3.45 -7.64 -14.35
CA VAL A 87 -4.01 -8.08 -13.06
C VAL A 87 -5.20 -7.22 -12.66
N LEU A 88 -5.16 -5.90 -12.91
CA LEU A 88 -6.29 -5.02 -12.63
C LEU A 88 -7.47 -5.28 -13.58
N ASP A 89 -7.18 -5.63 -14.84
CA ASP A 89 -8.21 -6.05 -15.80
C ASP A 89 -8.87 -7.35 -15.35
N LEU A 90 -8.10 -8.34 -14.87
CA LEU A 90 -8.61 -9.58 -14.28
C LEU A 90 -9.46 -9.32 -13.02
N VAL A 91 -9.05 -8.37 -12.17
CA VAL A 91 -9.85 -7.93 -11.03
C VAL A 91 -11.18 -7.36 -11.50
N ALA A 92 -11.16 -6.50 -12.53
CA ALA A 92 -12.38 -5.91 -13.05
C ALA A 92 -13.32 -6.95 -13.66
N GLU A 93 -12.78 -7.96 -14.37
CA GLU A 93 -13.54 -9.13 -14.84
C GLU A 93 -14.16 -9.92 -13.70
N ALA A 94 -13.40 -10.22 -12.65
CA ALA A 94 -13.91 -10.93 -11.47
C ALA A 94 -15.06 -10.19 -10.80
N VAL A 95 -14.97 -8.85 -10.69
CA VAL A 95 -16.07 -8.02 -10.18
C VAL A 95 -17.31 -8.13 -11.05
N SER A 96 -17.17 -8.02 -12.38
CA SER A 96 -18.30 -8.15 -13.31
C SER A 96 -18.97 -9.53 -13.19
N ASP A 97 -18.17 -10.60 -13.06
CA ASP A 97 -18.66 -11.96 -12.87
C ASP A 97 -19.45 -12.12 -11.57
N MET A 98 -18.93 -11.62 -10.45
CA MET A 98 -19.62 -11.62 -9.16
C MET A 98 -20.97 -10.87 -9.21
N MET A 99 -21.05 -9.79 -9.97
CA MET A 99 -22.29 -9.02 -10.16
C MET A 99 -23.30 -9.74 -11.05
N ARG A 100 -22.86 -10.48 -12.07
CA ARG A 100 -23.75 -11.29 -12.92
C ARG A 100 -24.30 -12.50 -12.18
N GLU A 101 -23.46 -13.16 -11.39
CA GLU A 101 -23.84 -14.32 -10.58
C GLU A 101 -24.77 -13.95 -9.43
N THR A 102 -24.67 -12.73 -8.91
CA THR A 102 -25.56 -12.23 -7.86
C THR A 102 -26.01 -10.81 -8.20
N PRO A 103 -27.08 -10.67 -9.02
CA PRO A 103 -27.62 -9.36 -9.38
C PRO A 103 -27.93 -8.51 -8.14
N GLY A 104 -27.49 -7.25 -8.15
CA GLY A 104 -27.65 -6.32 -7.01
C GLY A 104 -26.58 -6.46 -5.91
N ARG A 105 -25.64 -7.41 -6.01
CA ARG A 105 -24.51 -7.51 -5.07
C ARG A 105 -23.66 -6.23 -5.12
N LYS A 106 -23.52 -5.59 -3.97
CA LYS A 106 -22.55 -4.50 -3.77
C LYS A 106 -21.17 -5.10 -3.51
N VAL A 107 -20.36 -5.14 -4.54
CA VAL A 107 -18.98 -5.62 -4.47
C VAL A 107 -18.10 -4.61 -3.74
N ARG A 108 -17.25 -5.09 -2.85
CA ARG A 108 -16.36 -4.30 -1.99
C ARG A 108 -14.92 -4.76 -2.21
N LEU A 109 -14.07 -3.82 -2.58
CA LEU A 109 -12.64 -3.99 -2.76
C LEU A 109 -11.88 -3.32 -1.62
N TRP A 110 -10.75 -3.91 -1.25
CA TRP A 110 -9.79 -3.31 -0.34
C TRP A 110 -8.40 -3.30 -0.97
N SER A 111 -7.86 -2.11 -1.26
CA SER A 111 -6.45 -1.90 -1.58
C SER A 111 -5.68 -1.66 -0.28
N ALA A 112 -4.98 -2.69 0.19
CA ALA A 112 -4.17 -2.69 1.39
C ALA A 112 -2.72 -2.32 1.05
N ALA A 113 -2.15 -1.38 1.83
CA ALA A 113 -0.90 -0.68 1.52
C ALA A 113 -0.96 0.11 0.20
N CYS A 114 -1.95 1.00 0.10
CA CYS A 114 -2.24 1.75 -1.13
C CYS A 114 -1.20 2.83 -1.48
N SER A 115 -0.21 3.09 -0.60
CA SER A 115 0.79 4.14 -0.75
C SER A 115 0.12 5.48 -1.09
N THR A 116 0.56 6.16 -2.15
CA THR A 116 0.10 7.47 -2.60
C THR A 116 -1.15 7.40 -3.49
N GLY A 117 -1.86 6.27 -3.53
CA GLY A 117 -3.22 6.17 -4.07
C GLY A 117 -3.35 5.78 -5.54
N GLN A 118 -2.25 5.52 -6.25
CA GLN A 118 -2.29 5.18 -7.68
C GLN A 118 -3.05 3.88 -7.97
N GLU A 119 -2.90 2.85 -7.13
CA GLU A 119 -3.63 1.58 -7.29
C GLU A 119 -5.16 1.77 -7.15
N PRO A 120 -5.69 2.34 -6.05
CA PRO A 120 -7.14 2.50 -5.92
C PRO A 120 -7.73 3.49 -6.95
N LEU A 121 -6.97 4.52 -7.37
CA LEU A 121 -7.42 5.39 -8.47
C LEU A 121 -7.44 4.66 -9.82
N SER A 122 -6.50 3.75 -10.08
CA SER A 122 -6.50 2.91 -11.28
C SER A 122 -7.74 2.02 -11.34
N LEU A 123 -8.09 1.39 -10.21
CA LEU A 123 -9.33 0.64 -10.07
C LEU A 123 -10.57 1.52 -10.28
N ALA A 124 -10.60 2.70 -9.64
CA ALA A 124 -11.73 3.62 -9.77
C ALA A 124 -11.94 4.07 -11.23
N MET A 125 -10.87 4.34 -11.98
CA MET A 125 -10.94 4.65 -13.41
C MET A 125 -11.52 3.47 -14.22
N LEU A 126 -11.01 2.25 -13.99
CA LEU A 126 -11.50 1.05 -14.69
C LEU A 126 -12.98 0.81 -14.45
N PHE A 127 -13.43 0.89 -13.20
CA PHE A 127 -14.82 0.65 -12.88
C PHE A 127 -15.75 1.76 -13.38
N HIS A 128 -15.29 3.00 -13.40
CA HIS A 128 -16.05 4.09 -14.00
C HIS A 128 -16.20 3.89 -15.51
N GLU A 129 -15.13 3.52 -16.21
CA GLU A 129 -15.17 3.21 -17.65
C GLU A 129 -16.16 2.08 -17.96
N ARG A 130 -16.18 1.01 -17.15
CA ARG A 130 -17.16 -0.09 -17.28
C ARG A 130 -18.59 0.35 -16.98
N HIS A 131 -18.77 1.21 -15.98
CA HIS A 131 -20.08 1.79 -15.67
C HIS A 131 -20.64 2.58 -16.87
N LEU A 132 -19.82 3.44 -17.49
CA LEU A 132 -20.23 4.20 -18.67
C LEU A 132 -20.53 3.29 -19.87
N ALA A 133 -19.76 2.22 -20.07
CA ALA A 133 -19.91 1.34 -21.22
C ALA A 133 -21.11 0.37 -21.11
N SER A 134 -21.48 -0.03 -19.89
CA SER A 134 -22.40 -1.17 -19.69
C SER A 134 -23.44 -0.99 -18.57
N GLY A 135 -23.45 0.16 -17.90
CA GLY A 135 -24.33 0.43 -16.76
C GLY A 135 -23.99 -0.36 -15.49
N GLN A 136 -22.84 -1.07 -15.45
CA GLN A 136 -22.41 -1.83 -14.28
C GLN A 136 -22.27 -0.94 -13.04
N THR A 137 -22.74 -1.43 -11.89
CA THR A 137 -22.58 -0.72 -10.61
C THR A 137 -21.10 -0.57 -10.26
N ILE A 138 -20.67 0.62 -9.87
CA ILE A 138 -19.29 0.84 -9.41
C ILE A 138 -19.14 0.24 -8.00
N PRO A 139 -18.12 -0.62 -7.76
CA PRO A 139 -17.90 -1.22 -6.45
C PRO A 139 -17.38 -0.22 -5.41
N GLU A 140 -17.54 -0.54 -4.12
CA GLU A 140 -16.91 0.22 -3.02
C GLU A 140 -15.41 -0.06 -3.00
N ILE A 141 -14.58 0.98 -3.02
CA ILE A 141 -13.12 0.85 -2.91
C ILE A 141 -12.67 1.44 -1.58
N ARG A 142 -12.18 0.59 -0.67
CA ARG A 142 -11.45 1.04 0.52
C ARG A 142 -9.96 0.95 0.26
N ALA A 143 -9.23 1.96 0.69
CA ALA A 143 -7.78 2.02 0.54
C ALA A 143 -7.14 2.34 1.88
N THR A 144 -6.17 1.54 2.29
CA THR A 144 -5.48 1.75 3.56
C THR A 144 -3.97 1.71 3.42
N ASP A 145 -3.31 2.50 4.25
CA ASP A 145 -1.86 2.50 4.38
C ASP A 145 -1.49 2.79 5.83
N ILE A 146 -0.30 2.36 6.24
CA ILE A 146 0.25 2.70 7.54
C ILE A 146 0.78 4.14 7.56
N SER A 147 1.19 4.66 6.41
CA SER A 147 1.73 6.00 6.24
C SER A 147 0.64 7.05 6.17
N ALA A 148 0.54 7.87 7.23
CA ALA A 148 -0.33 9.03 7.23
C ALA A 148 0.08 10.05 6.14
N ARG A 149 1.37 10.15 5.82
CA ARG A 149 1.89 11.05 4.77
C ARG A 149 1.46 10.59 3.39
N ALA A 150 1.59 9.31 3.07
CA ALA A 150 1.16 8.76 1.79
C ALA A 150 -0.36 8.90 1.61
N LEU A 151 -1.14 8.65 2.66
CA LEU A 151 -2.59 8.81 2.63
C LEU A 151 -3.04 10.26 2.42
N ARG A 152 -2.31 11.26 2.96
CA ARG A 152 -2.60 12.67 2.63
C ARG A 152 -2.43 12.92 1.13
N ARG A 153 -1.30 12.50 0.55
CA ARG A 153 -1.08 12.63 -0.90
C ARG A 153 -2.14 11.88 -1.73
N ALA A 154 -2.53 10.69 -1.30
CA ALA A 154 -3.57 9.89 -1.96
C ALA A 154 -4.93 10.61 -1.96
N ARG A 155 -5.31 11.23 -0.83
CA ARG A 155 -6.55 12.02 -0.72
C ARG A 155 -6.50 13.31 -1.54
N ASP A 156 -5.35 13.98 -1.57
CA ASP A 156 -5.16 15.18 -2.39
C ASP A 156 -5.28 14.84 -3.88
N GLY A 157 -4.85 13.63 -4.27
CA GLY A 157 -4.92 13.15 -5.65
C GLY A 157 -4.06 13.98 -6.60
N ARG A 158 -2.97 14.55 -6.09
CA ARG A 158 -2.04 15.41 -6.84
C ARG A 158 -0.74 14.68 -7.13
N TYR A 159 -0.38 14.65 -8.40
CA TYR A 159 0.75 13.85 -8.90
C TYR A 159 1.61 14.70 -9.83
N THR A 160 2.91 14.46 -9.80
CA THR A 160 3.86 15.10 -10.72
C THR A 160 3.68 14.58 -12.15
N GLN A 161 4.23 15.30 -13.13
CA GLN A 161 4.30 14.86 -14.53
C GLN A 161 4.88 13.44 -14.65
N PHE A 162 5.96 13.15 -13.92
CA PHE A 162 6.61 11.84 -13.93
C PHE A 162 5.68 10.73 -13.42
N GLU A 163 4.99 10.96 -12.32
CA GLU A 163 4.07 9.97 -11.72
C GLU A 163 2.89 9.67 -12.64
N VAL A 164 2.29 10.68 -13.27
CA VAL A 164 1.18 10.45 -14.21
C VAL A 164 1.63 9.88 -15.54
N GLN A 165 2.89 10.04 -15.96
CA GLN A 165 3.39 9.38 -17.17
C GLN A 165 3.77 7.92 -16.94
N ARG A 166 3.91 7.51 -15.67
CA ARG A 166 4.30 6.15 -15.30
C ARG A 166 3.09 5.22 -15.25
N GLY A 167 2.79 4.61 -16.39
CA GLY A 167 1.80 3.54 -16.53
C GLY A 167 0.36 3.99 -16.80
N LEU A 168 0.03 5.29 -16.64
CA LEU A 168 -1.28 5.83 -16.99
C LEU A 168 -1.37 6.10 -18.51
N PRO A 169 -2.31 5.47 -19.24
CA PRO A 169 -2.51 5.79 -20.65
C PRO A 169 -2.94 7.25 -20.85
N VAL A 170 -2.42 7.90 -21.89
CA VAL A 170 -2.67 9.34 -22.14
C VAL A 170 -4.16 9.68 -22.23
N ARG A 171 -4.97 8.79 -22.81
CA ARG A 171 -6.43 8.96 -22.86
C ARG A 171 -7.05 9.09 -21.47
N ARG A 172 -6.56 8.31 -20.50
CA ARG A 172 -7.05 8.34 -19.12
C ARG A 172 -6.54 9.57 -18.40
N LEU A 173 -5.31 10.01 -18.68
CA LEU A 173 -4.78 11.26 -18.14
C LEU A 173 -5.66 12.45 -18.50
N VAL A 174 -5.93 12.64 -19.80
CA VAL A 174 -6.77 13.75 -20.31
C VAL A 174 -8.22 13.66 -19.80
N THR A 175 -8.75 12.45 -19.64
CA THR A 175 -10.11 12.25 -19.11
C THR A 175 -10.21 12.49 -17.62
N TRP A 176 -9.25 12.02 -16.81
CA TRP A 176 -9.40 11.88 -15.36
C TRP A 176 -8.61 12.89 -14.51
N PHE A 177 -7.77 13.71 -15.14
CA PHE A 177 -6.94 14.67 -14.43
C PHE A 177 -7.00 16.05 -15.07
N ASP A 178 -6.91 17.08 -14.23
CA ASP A 178 -6.72 18.45 -14.66
C ASP A 178 -5.28 18.87 -14.34
N GLN A 179 -4.59 19.49 -15.31
CA GLN A 179 -3.29 20.09 -15.05
C GLN A 179 -3.45 21.40 -14.25
N ARG A 180 -2.77 21.51 -13.12
CA ARG A 180 -2.79 22.65 -12.19
C ARG A 180 -1.36 23.06 -11.86
N GLY A 181 -0.81 23.98 -12.65
CA GLY A 181 0.62 24.32 -12.60
C GLY A 181 1.47 23.11 -12.98
N ASP A 182 2.43 22.75 -12.13
CA ASP A 182 3.35 21.62 -12.36
C ASP A 182 2.79 20.25 -11.93
N LEU A 183 1.57 20.22 -11.39
CA LEU A 183 0.92 19.01 -10.88
C LEU A 183 -0.33 18.67 -11.69
N TRP A 184 -0.67 17.38 -11.68
CA TRP A 184 -1.91 16.83 -12.19
C TRP A 184 -2.81 16.48 -11.02
N GLU A 185 -4.01 17.03 -11.01
CA GLU A 185 -5.01 16.79 -9.97
C GLU A 185 -6.08 15.84 -10.51
N ALA A 186 -6.28 14.70 -9.82
CA ALA A 186 -7.35 13.77 -10.11
C ALA A 186 -8.71 14.45 -9.92
N LYS A 187 -9.61 14.29 -10.89
CA LYS A 187 -10.96 14.86 -10.83
C LYS A 187 -11.70 14.39 -9.58
N ALA A 188 -12.53 15.28 -9.04
CA ALA A 188 -13.26 15.05 -7.79
C ALA A 188 -14.13 13.77 -7.83
N GLU A 189 -14.81 13.53 -8.95
CA GLU A 189 -15.61 12.33 -9.21
C GLU A 189 -14.84 11.01 -9.12
N LEU A 190 -13.52 11.04 -9.32
CA LEU A 190 -12.64 9.88 -9.14
C LEU A 190 -12.21 9.77 -7.67
N ARG A 191 -11.79 10.88 -7.05
CA ARG A 191 -11.35 10.93 -5.64
C ARG A 191 -12.45 10.47 -4.68
N TYR A 192 -13.70 10.85 -4.93
CA TYR A 192 -14.84 10.44 -4.09
C TYR A 192 -15.22 8.96 -4.20
N ARG A 193 -14.62 8.20 -5.13
CA ARG A 193 -14.85 6.76 -5.26
C ARG A 193 -13.99 5.91 -4.33
N VAL A 194 -12.99 6.51 -3.69
CA VAL A 194 -12.05 5.79 -2.82
C VAL A 194 -12.16 6.30 -1.39
N LEU A 195 -12.40 5.36 -0.46
CA LEU A 195 -12.43 5.63 0.97
C LEU A 195 -11.08 5.32 1.59
N TYR A 196 -10.33 6.38 1.92
CA TYR A 196 -8.98 6.28 2.51
C TYR A 196 -9.02 6.28 4.03
N SER A 197 -8.39 5.29 4.67
CA SER A 197 -8.18 5.27 6.13
C SER A 197 -6.80 4.75 6.51
N GLN A 198 -6.23 5.24 7.61
CA GLN A 198 -4.96 4.72 8.10
C GLN A 198 -5.17 3.34 8.75
N GLN A 199 -4.27 2.41 8.46
CA GLN A 199 -4.31 1.07 9.06
C GLN A 199 -2.94 0.41 9.06
N ASN A 200 -2.56 -0.14 10.20
CA ASN A 200 -1.48 -1.08 10.35
C ASN A 200 -2.00 -2.53 10.22
N LEU A 201 -1.71 -3.20 9.11
CA LEU A 201 -2.14 -4.59 8.86
C LEU A 201 -1.67 -5.59 9.92
N ILE A 202 -0.58 -5.28 10.63
CA ILE A 202 0.01 -6.13 11.66
C ILE A 202 -0.67 -5.89 13.00
N ALA A 203 -0.79 -4.64 13.42
CA ALA A 203 -1.18 -4.29 14.78
C ALA A 203 -2.70 -4.03 14.92
N ASP A 204 -3.29 -3.28 13.99
CA ASP A 204 -4.66 -2.78 14.14
C ASP A 204 -5.67 -3.90 13.90
N PRO A 205 -6.88 -3.83 14.48
CA PRO A 205 -7.95 -4.76 14.11
C PRO A 205 -8.26 -4.71 12.61
N PRO A 206 -8.76 -5.82 12.02
CA PRO A 206 -9.20 -5.81 10.63
C PRO A 206 -10.31 -4.78 10.40
N LEU A 207 -10.40 -4.25 9.17
CA LEU A 207 -11.48 -3.32 8.81
C LEU A 207 -12.85 -3.95 9.04
N ALA A 208 -13.81 -3.14 9.44
CA ALA A 208 -15.17 -3.59 9.66
C ALA A 208 -15.82 -4.15 8.37
N GLY A 209 -16.48 -5.29 8.51
CA GLY A 209 -17.19 -5.99 7.45
C GLY A 209 -16.30 -6.98 6.68
N ARG A 210 -16.80 -7.42 5.52
CA ARG A 210 -16.11 -8.36 4.63
C ARG A 210 -15.92 -7.81 3.22
N PHE A 211 -14.88 -8.28 2.54
CA PHE A 211 -14.51 -7.84 1.19
C PHE A 211 -14.66 -8.98 0.20
N ASP A 212 -15.01 -8.64 -1.04
CA ASP A 212 -15.07 -9.59 -2.14
C ASP A 212 -13.68 -9.75 -2.77
N ILE A 213 -12.91 -8.66 -2.84
CA ILE A 213 -11.53 -8.69 -3.35
C ILE A 213 -10.63 -7.85 -2.43
N VAL A 214 -9.50 -8.40 -2.03
CA VAL A 214 -8.43 -7.69 -1.32
C VAL A 214 -7.20 -7.67 -2.21
N LEU A 215 -6.67 -6.49 -2.47
CA LEU A 215 -5.37 -6.28 -3.09
C LEU A 215 -4.37 -5.99 -1.97
N CYS A 216 -3.33 -6.81 -1.83
CA CYS A 216 -2.23 -6.59 -0.89
C CYS A 216 -0.93 -6.81 -1.68
N ARG A 217 -0.61 -5.83 -2.52
CA ARG A 217 0.39 -5.97 -3.57
C ARG A 217 1.66 -5.24 -3.19
N ASN A 218 2.79 -5.86 -3.46
CA ASN A 218 4.11 -5.25 -3.28
C ASN A 218 4.34 -4.78 -1.82
N LEU A 219 3.96 -5.61 -0.86
CA LEU A 219 4.15 -5.37 0.57
C LEU A 219 4.83 -6.55 1.26
N LEU A 220 4.40 -7.78 0.94
CA LEU A 220 4.81 -8.99 1.64
C LEU A 220 6.32 -9.23 1.53
N MET A 221 6.96 -8.80 0.44
CA MET A 221 8.41 -8.93 0.30
C MET A 221 9.23 -8.05 1.26
N TYR A 222 8.60 -7.10 1.96
CA TYR A 222 9.23 -6.33 3.03
C TYR A 222 9.01 -6.95 4.41
N LEU A 223 8.11 -7.93 4.55
CA LEU A 223 7.73 -8.48 5.85
C LEU A 223 8.53 -9.74 6.19
N SER A 224 8.85 -9.88 7.49
CA SER A 224 9.43 -11.12 8.01
C SER A 224 8.46 -12.30 7.80
N PRO A 225 8.94 -13.56 7.70
CA PRO A 225 8.07 -14.72 7.53
C PRO A 225 6.88 -14.80 8.52
N PRO A 226 7.05 -14.58 9.84
CA PRO A 226 5.91 -14.61 10.76
C PRO A 226 4.93 -13.45 10.52
N MET A 227 5.42 -12.28 10.12
CA MET A 227 4.56 -11.13 9.79
C MET A 227 3.79 -11.35 8.49
N ARG A 228 4.40 -11.96 7.47
CA ARG A 228 3.71 -12.37 6.23
C ARG A 228 2.54 -13.29 6.53
N ARG A 229 2.77 -14.35 7.31
CA ARG A 229 1.70 -15.29 7.74
C ARG A 229 0.56 -14.54 8.42
N ARG A 230 0.90 -13.69 9.41
CA ARG A 230 -0.08 -12.90 10.15
C ARG A 230 -0.94 -12.00 9.24
N VAL A 231 -0.34 -11.32 8.27
CA VAL A 231 -1.10 -10.51 7.29
C VAL A 231 -2.03 -11.38 6.45
N LEU A 232 -1.52 -12.48 5.90
CA LEU A 232 -2.29 -13.39 5.06
C LEU A 232 -3.48 -14.00 5.80
N ASP A 233 -3.28 -14.48 7.02
CA ASP A 233 -4.34 -15.08 7.85
C ASP A 233 -5.42 -14.05 8.17
N ARG A 234 -5.04 -12.80 8.46
CA ARG A 234 -5.99 -11.71 8.71
C ARG A 234 -6.78 -11.32 7.48
N ILE A 235 -6.13 -11.28 6.31
CA ILE A 235 -6.81 -11.05 5.03
C ILE A 235 -7.82 -12.17 4.77
N ALA A 236 -7.45 -13.43 5.01
CA ALA A 236 -8.35 -14.57 4.85
C ALA A 236 -9.62 -14.42 5.72
N CYS A 237 -9.49 -13.90 6.95
CA CYS A 237 -10.63 -13.69 7.84
C CYS A 237 -11.62 -12.61 7.37
N VAL A 238 -11.20 -11.63 6.57
CA VAL A 238 -12.07 -10.56 6.07
C VAL A 238 -12.61 -10.82 4.67
N LEU A 239 -12.07 -11.81 3.95
CA LEU A 239 -12.61 -12.22 2.67
C LEU A 239 -13.97 -12.90 2.85
N ARG A 240 -14.90 -12.60 1.94
CA ARG A 240 -16.16 -13.33 1.81
C ARG A 240 -15.87 -14.74 1.26
N PRO A 241 -16.76 -15.73 1.49
CA PRO A 241 -16.75 -16.96 0.70
C PRO A 241 -16.77 -16.64 -0.80
N GLY A 242 -15.88 -17.28 -1.55
CA GLY A 242 -15.67 -16.98 -2.98
C GLY A 242 -14.94 -15.67 -3.27
N GLY A 243 -14.43 -14.98 -2.24
CA GLY A 243 -13.62 -13.77 -2.41
C GLY A 243 -12.21 -14.07 -2.91
N LEU A 244 -11.51 -13.03 -3.36
CA LEU A 244 -10.20 -13.13 -4.00
C LEU A 244 -9.16 -12.27 -3.28
N LEU A 245 -7.95 -12.80 -3.18
CA LEU A 245 -6.75 -12.05 -2.81
C LEU A 245 -5.86 -11.87 -4.04
N VAL A 246 -5.44 -10.63 -4.26
CA VAL A 246 -4.51 -10.21 -5.30
C VAL A 246 -3.19 -9.85 -4.64
N LEU A 247 -2.11 -10.51 -5.06
CA LEU A 247 -0.74 -10.22 -4.63
C LEU A 247 0.07 -9.58 -5.76
N GLY A 248 1.18 -8.95 -5.43
CA GLY A 248 2.10 -8.36 -6.39
C GLY A 248 2.92 -9.42 -7.12
N ALA A 249 3.53 -9.04 -8.23
CA ALA A 249 4.44 -9.91 -8.96
C ALA A 249 5.57 -10.43 -8.05
N GLY A 250 5.74 -11.75 -7.99
CA GLY A 250 6.76 -12.42 -7.17
C GLY A 250 6.34 -12.69 -5.71
N GLU A 251 5.14 -12.28 -5.30
CA GLU A 251 4.58 -12.62 -3.98
C GLU A 251 3.71 -13.87 -4.06
N THR A 252 3.66 -14.66 -3.00
CA THR A 252 2.87 -15.90 -2.94
C THR A 252 2.33 -16.17 -1.54
N VAL A 253 1.26 -16.97 -1.43
CA VAL A 253 0.77 -17.51 -0.15
C VAL A 253 1.45 -18.83 0.21
N ILE A 254 2.01 -19.54 -0.78
CA ILE A 254 2.56 -20.89 -0.63
C ILE A 254 3.76 -20.87 0.32
N GLY A 255 3.74 -21.73 1.33
CA GLY A 255 4.77 -21.78 2.37
C GLY A 255 4.66 -20.66 3.41
N HIS A 256 3.63 -19.81 3.33
CA HIS A 256 3.42 -18.70 4.26
C HIS A 256 2.11 -18.81 5.05
N SER A 257 1.00 -19.21 4.40
CA SER A 257 -0.30 -19.42 5.06
C SER A 257 -1.07 -20.56 4.38
N ASP A 258 -1.79 -21.35 5.19
CA ASP A 258 -2.69 -22.41 4.72
C ASP A 258 -4.15 -21.92 4.61
N ALA A 259 -4.43 -20.69 5.05
CA ALA A 259 -5.78 -20.11 5.02
C ALA A 259 -6.20 -19.65 3.60
N LEU A 260 -5.26 -19.59 2.67
CA LEU A 260 -5.44 -19.11 1.31
C LEU A 260 -4.82 -20.11 0.33
N VAL A 261 -5.54 -20.40 -0.76
CA VAL A 261 -5.10 -21.32 -1.81
C VAL A 261 -5.19 -20.64 -3.18
N PRO A 262 -4.43 -21.09 -4.19
CA PRO A 262 -4.59 -20.58 -5.56
C PRO A 262 -6.04 -20.69 -6.05
N SER A 263 -6.50 -19.66 -6.75
CA SER A 263 -7.82 -19.67 -7.39
C SER A 263 -7.77 -20.53 -8.65
N GLU A 264 -8.73 -21.46 -8.75
CA GLU A 264 -8.89 -22.32 -9.94
C GLU A 264 -9.43 -21.52 -11.14
N ARG A 265 -10.27 -20.51 -10.89
CA ARG A 265 -10.92 -19.70 -11.92
C ARG A 265 -10.09 -18.51 -12.37
N TYR A 266 -9.41 -17.84 -11.44
CA TYR A 266 -8.66 -16.62 -11.71
C TYR A 266 -7.17 -16.89 -11.49
N ARG A 267 -6.49 -17.39 -12.52
CA ARG A 267 -5.07 -17.79 -12.45
C ARG A 267 -4.21 -16.62 -11.96
N GLY A 268 -3.39 -16.90 -10.94
CA GLY A 268 -2.52 -15.90 -10.31
C GLY A 268 -3.15 -15.14 -9.13
N LEU A 269 -4.45 -15.32 -8.89
CA LEU A 269 -5.13 -14.86 -7.68
C LEU A 269 -5.27 -16.00 -6.67
N TYR A 270 -5.58 -15.66 -5.43
CA TYR A 270 -5.80 -16.59 -4.32
C TYR A 270 -7.23 -16.46 -3.80
N ARG A 271 -7.71 -17.48 -3.09
CA ARG A 271 -9.02 -17.51 -2.45
C ARG A 271 -8.91 -18.12 -1.05
N PRO A 272 -9.85 -17.86 -0.13
CA PRO A 272 -9.90 -18.58 1.13
C PRO A 272 -9.94 -20.10 0.89
N ALA A 273 -9.18 -20.84 1.69
CA ALA A 273 -9.30 -22.28 1.77
C ALA A 273 -10.72 -22.62 2.25
N LEU A 274 -11.35 -23.62 1.61
CA LEU A 274 -12.61 -24.15 2.12
C LEU A 274 -12.30 -24.84 3.46
N ARG A 275 -13.00 -24.43 4.52
CA ARG A 275 -12.98 -25.16 5.79
C ARG A 275 -13.97 -26.31 5.74
#